data_AF-A0A946QLW6-F1
#
_entry.id   AF-A0A946QLW6-F1
#
_cell.length_a   1.000
_cell.length_b   1.000
_cell.length_c   1.000
_cell.angle_alpha   90.00
_cell.angle_beta   90.00
_cell.angle_gamma   90.00
#
_symmetry.space_group_name_H-M   'P 1'
#
loop_
_entity.id
_entity.type
_entity.pdbx_description
1 polymer ?
#
loop_
_entity_poly.entity_id
_entity_poly.type
_entity_poly.pdbx_seq_one_letter_code
_entity_poly.pdbx_strand_id
1 'polypeptide(L)'
;LLPPDRQDETVRGQAERLLAKSWLPVEAAMVGKDYLIGDFSAADTMLGHACIMSQRLGIITEEAFPLLSAYAARLLARPACAKAFSA
;
A
#
# COMPACT_ATOMS: atom_id res chain seq x y z
N LEU A 1 -16.69 -1.70 -0.34
CA LEU A 1 -16.94 -1.04 0.97
C LEU A 1 -18.38 -1.32 1.40
N LEU A 2 -18.72 -1.18 2.69
CA LEU A 2 -20.09 -1.35 3.16
C LEU A 2 -21.06 -0.38 2.46
N PRO A 3 -22.36 -0.68 2.37
CA PRO A 3 -23.37 0.29 1.94
C PRO A 3 -23.30 1.59 2.76
N PRO A 4 -23.58 2.77 2.17
CA PRO A 4 -23.41 4.07 2.85
C PRO A 4 -24.16 4.17 4.18
N ASP A 5 -25.36 3.59 4.27
CA ASP A 5 -26.19 3.52 5.48
C ASP A 5 -25.57 2.68 6.61
N ARG A 6 -24.54 1.88 6.29
CA ARG A 6 -23.79 1.03 7.22
C ARG A 6 -22.35 1.50 7.43
N GLN A 7 -21.99 2.67 6.93
CA GLN A 7 -20.68 3.28 7.17
C GLN A 7 -20.77 4.27 8.34
N ASP A 8 -19.76 4.25 9.19
CA ASP A 8 -19.54 5.27 10.22
C ASP A 8 -18.33 6.10 9.81
N GLU A 9 -18.55 7.38 9.53
CA GLU A 9 -17.50 8.31 9.10
C GLU A 9 -16.41 8.50 10.17
N THR A 10 -16.78 8.44 11.45
CA THR A 10 -15.82 8.57 12.55
C THR A 10 -14.91 7.35 12.61
N VAL A 11 -15.48 6.14 12.57
CA VAL A 11 -14.73 4.89 12.55
C VAL A 11 -13.84 4.81 11.31
N ARG A 12 -14.37 5.21 10.15
CA ARG A 12 -13.61 5.26 8.90
C ARG A 12 -12.42 6.19 9.01
N GLY A 13 -12.61 7.43 9.45
CA GLY A 13 -11.52 8.40 9.60
C GLY A 13 -10.48 7.96 10.63
N GLN A 14 -10.87 7.25 11.68
CA GLN A 14 -9.92 6.63 12.62
C GLN A 14 -9.09 5.53 11.95
N ALA A 15 -9.73 4.64 11.20
CA ALA A 15 -9.06 3.56 10.48
C ALA A 15 -8.08 4.10 9.41
N GLU A 16 -8.48 5.11 8.65
CA GLU A 16 -7.62 5.76 7.64
C GLU A 16 -6.38 6.40 8.28
N ARG A 17 -6.53 7.12 9.40
CA ARG A 17 -5.41 7.70 10.16
C ARG A 17 -4.47 6.64 10.74
N LEU A 18 -5.02 5.56 11.30
CA LEU A 18 -4.22 4.46 11.82
C LEU A 18 -3.42 3.78 10.70
N LEU A 19 -4.07 3.51 9.56
CA LEU A 19 -3.42 2.90 8.40
C LEU A 19 -2.30 3.80 7.86
N ALA A 20 -2.54 5.10 7.69
CA ALA A 20 -1.51 6.05 7.28
C ALA A 20 -0.32 6.05 8.25
N LYS A 21 -0.59 6.07 9.57
CA LYS A 21 0.45 6.03 10.61
C LYS A 21 1.27 4.74 10.57
N SER A 22 0.66 3.60 10.27
CA SER A 22 1.35 2.32 10.12
C SER A 22 2.34 2.29 8.95
N TRP A 23 2.13 3.11 7.92
CA TRP A 23 3.03 3.16 6.75
C TRP A 23 4.27 4.02 6.96
N LEU A 24 4.23 5.02 7.86
CA LEU A 24 5.38 5.90 8.16
C LEU A 24 6.70 5.16 8.42
N PRO A 25 6.78 4.13 9.30
CA PRO A 25 8.03 3.41 9.51
C PRO A 25 8.46 2.58 8.29
N VAL A 26 7.52 2.10 7.48
CA VAL A 26 7.84 1.31 6.28
C VAL A 26 8.40 2.22 5.19
N GLU A 27 7.80 3.39 4.96
CA GLU A 27 8.31 4.42 4.06
C GLU A 27 9.77 4.78 4.39
N ALA A 28 10.06 5.07 5.66
CA ALA A 28 11.42 5.36 6.10
C ALA A 28 12.38 4.17 5.88
N ALA A 29 11.89 2.94 6.04
CA ALA A 29 12.69 1.73 5.83
C ALA A 29 12.97 1.41 4.35
N MET A 30 12.27 2.05 3.41
CA MET A 30 12.44 1.87 1.97
C MET A 30 13.58 2.72 1.38
N VAL A 31 14.21 3.61 2.15
CA VAL A 31 15.34 4.41 1.67
C VAL A 31 16.44 3.51 1.13
N GLY A 32 16.80 3.69 -0.14
CA GLY A 32 17.85 2.92 -0.83
C GLY A 32 17.46 1.48 -1.16
N LYS A 33 16.17 1.11 -1.10
CA LYS A 33 15.70 -0.24 -1.41
C LYS A 33 14.62 -0.25 -2.48
N ASP A 34 14.71 -1.20 -3.40
CA ASP A 34 13.64 -1.47 -4.37
C ASP A 34 12.52 -2.36 -3.82
N TYR A 35 12.85 -3.23 -2.85
CA TYR A 35 11.93 -4.14 -2.19
C TYR A 35 12.18 -4.17 -0.68
N LEU A 36 11.24 -4.71 0.11
CA LEU A 36 11.23 -4.58 1.57
C LEU A 36 12.55 -4.98 2.26
N ILE A 37 13.21 -6.01 1.71
CA ILE A 37 14.47 -6.55 2.22
C ILE A 37 15.63 -6.45 1.20
N GLY A 38 15.51 -5.55 0.21
CA GLY A 38 16.49 -5.37 -0.87
C GLY A 38 16.00 -5.98 -2.17
N ASP A 39 16.07 -7.31 -2.28
CA ASP A 39 15.56 -8.07 -3.43
C ASP A 39 14.09 -8.51 -3.22
N PHE A 40 13.39 -8.76 -4.34
CA PHE A 40 12.01 -9.26 -4.29
C PHE A 40 11.94 -10.60 -3.56
N SER A 41 11.01 -10.69 -2.61
CA SER A 41 10.86 -11.84 -1.72
C SER A 41 9.40 -12.14 -1.40
N ALA A 42 9.17 -13.17 -0.60
CA ALA A 42 7.83 -13.48 -0.08
C ALA A 42 7.24 -12.31 0.75
N ALA A 43 8.08 -11.49 1.39
CA ALA A 43 7.62 -10.32 2.14
C ALA A 43 6.84 -9.35 1.25
N ASP A 44 7.29 -9.18 0.00
CA ASP A 44 6.65 -8.29 -0.97
C ASP A 44 5.32 -8.82 -1.51
N THR A 45 5.12 -10.13 -1.45
CA THR A 45 3.81 -10.73 -1.78
C THR A 45 2.81 -10.50 -0.63
N MET A 46 3.27 -10.55 0.62
CA MET A 46 2.43 -10.36 1.80
C MET A 46 2.07 -8.89 2.05
N LEU A 47 3.08 -8.03 2.24
CA LEU A 47 2.89 -6.63 2.59
C LEU A 47 2.68 -5.74 1.36
N GLY A 48 3.23 -6.12 0.20
CA GLY A 48 3.05 -5.38 -1.04
C GLY A 48 1.59 -5.29 -1.48
N HIS A 49 0.79 -6.34 -1.29
CA HIS A 49 -0.65 -6.27 -1.54
C HIS A 49 -1.34 -5.20 -0.66
N ALA A 50 -1.00 -5.14 0.63
CA ALA A 50 -1.56 -4.13 1.54
C ALA A 50 -1.16 -2.70 1.13
N CYS A 51 0.07 -2.51 0.63
CA CYS A 51 0.53 -1.24 0.09
C CYS A 51 -0.30 -0.83 -1.14
N ILE A 52 -0.47 -1.74 -2.11
CA ILE A 52 -1.27 -1.48 -3.33
C ILE A 52 -2.73 -1.15 -2.98
N MET A 53 -3.34 -1.86 -2.02
CA MET A 53 -4.70 -1.55 -1.56
C MET A 53 -4.76 -0.18 -0.87
N SER A 54 -3.77 0.16 -0.06
CA SER A 54 -3.69 1.48 0.60
C SER A 54 -3.55 2.61 -0.42
N GLN A 55 -2.85 2.38 -1.54
CA GLN A 55 -2.77 3.34 -2.65
C GLN A 55 -4.13 3.52 -3.33
N ARG A 56 -4.87 2.42 -3.61
CA ARG A 56 -6.23 2.50 -4.19
C ARG A 56 -7.24 3.18 -3.27
N LEU A 57 -7.03 3.11 -1.95
CA LEU A 57 -7.83 3.81 -0.95
C LEU A 57 -7.43 5.29 -0.79
N GLY A 58 -6.41 5.77 -1.50
CA GLY A 58 -5.92 7.14 -1.40
C GLY A 58 -5.09 7.44 -0.14
N ILE A 59 -4.69 6.40 0.61
CA ILE A 59 -3.85 6.55 1.81
C ILE A 59 -2.38 6.72 1.43
N ILE A 60 -1.91 5.92 0.47
CA ILE A 60 -0.56 6.05 -0.10
C ILE A 60 -0.67 6.88 -1.38
N THR A 61 0.01 8.03 -1.39
CA THR A 61 0.09 8.95 -2.53
C THR A 61 1.55 9.34 -2.77
N GLU A 62 1.89 9.80 -3.97
CA GLU A 62 3.25 10.25 -4.28
C GLU A 62 3.70 11.43 -3.40
N GLU A 63 2.76 12.27 -2.96
CA GLU A 63 3.05 13.42 -2.09
C GLU A 63 3.36 12.97 -0.65
N ALA A 64 2.58 12.05 -0.09
CA ALA A 64 2.72 11.63 1.30
C ALA A 64 3.72 10.48 1.50
N PHE A 65 3.83 9.59 0.51
CA PHE A 65 4.58 8.33 0.59
C PHE A 65 5.25 8.01 -0.77
N PRO A 66 6.23 8.82 -1.21
CA PRO A 66 6.86 8.68 -2.53
C PRO A 66 7.57 7.32 -2.72
N LEU A 67 8.24 6.78 -1.71
CA LEU A 67 8.98 5.52 -1.82
C LEU A 67 8.03 4.32 -1.90
N LEU A 68 7.00 4.29 -1.05
CA LEU A 68 5.97 3.26 -1.11
C LEU A 68 5.13 3.35 -2.39
N SER A 69 4.92 4.56 -2.94
CA SER A 69 4.26 4.74 -4.24
C SER A 69 5.10 4.14 -5.38
N ALA A 70 6.41 4.41 -5.40
CA ALA A 70 7.33 3.81 -6.37
C ALA A 70 7.42 2.29 -6.22
N TYR A 71 7.45 1.79 -4.98
CA TYR A 71 7.42 0.38 -4.66
C TYR A 71 6.13 -0.30 -5.16
N ALA A 72 4.96 0.28 -4.91
CA ALA A 72 3.69 -0.25 -5.40
C ALA A 72 3.64 -0.29 -6.93
N ALA A 73 4.13 0.76 -7.60
CA ALA A 73 4.25 0.78 -9.06
C ALA A 73 5.17 -0.34 -9.57
N ARG A 74 6.30 -0.58 -8.89
CA ARG A 74 7.21 -1.70 -9.20
C ARG A 74 6.52 -3.04 -9.10
N LEU A 75 5.75 -3.27 -8.04
CA LEU A 75 5.03 -4.52 -7.84
C LEU A 75 3.97 -4.73 -8.91
N LEU A 76 3.18 -3.69 -9.23
CA LEU A 76 2.15 -3.75 -10.27
C LEU A 76 2.71 -4.02 -11.67
N ALA A 77 3.94 -3.57 -11.96
CA ALA A 77 4.63 -3.86 -13.21
C ALA A 77 5.08 -5.34 -13.35
N ARG A 78 5.07 -6.13 -12.26
CA ARG A 78 5.46 -7.54 -12.32
C ARG A 78 4.36 -8.36 -13.01
N PRO A 79 4.67 -9.21 -14.02
CA PRO A 79 3.65 -9.93 -14.80
C PRO A 79 2.66 -10.76 -13.96
N ALA A 80 3.15 -11.42 -12.90
CA ALA A 80 2.29 -12.21 -12.02
C ALA A 80 1.32 -11.34 -11.21
N CYS A 81 1.77 -10.17 -10.75
CA CYS A 81 0.94 -9.22 -10.00
C CYS A 81 -0.10 -8.56 -10.92
N ALA A 82 0.33 -8.09 -12.10
CA ALA A 82 -0.56 -7.55 -13.12
C ALA A 82 -1.67 -8.53 -13.48
N LYS A 83 -1.32 -9.80 -13.73
CA LYS A 83 -2.30 -10.87 -14.01
C LYS A 83 -3.26 -11.12 -12.85
N ALA A 84 -2.77 -11.07 -11.60
CA ALA A 84 -3.61 -11.27 -10.43
C ALA A 84 -4.65 -10.16 -10.25
N PHE A 85 -4.32 -8.91 -10.60
CA PHE A 85 -5.22 -7.76 -10.49
C PHE A 85 -6.09 -7.50 -11.73
N SER A 86 -5.84 -8.18 -12.84
CA SER A 86 -6.69 -8.12 -14.03
C SER A 86 -7.83 -9.14 -14.04
N ALA A 87 -7.82 -10.08 -13.09
CA ALA A 87 -8.86 -11.08 -12.88
C ALA A 87 -10.02 -10.49 -12.05
#